data_AF-A0A2G6KTU7-F1
#
_entry.id   AF-A0A2G6KTU7-F1
#
_cell.length_a   1.000
_cell.length_b   1.000
_cell.length_c   1.000
_cell.angle_alpha   90.00
_cell.angle_beta   90.00
_cell.angle_gamma   90.00
#
_symmetry.space_group_name_H-M   'P 1'
#
loop_
_entity.id
_entity.type
_entity.pdbx_description
1 polymer ?
#
loop_
_entity_poly.entity_id
_entity_poly.type
_entity_poly.pdbx_seq_one_letter_code
_entity_poly.pdbx_strand_id
1 'polypeptide(L)' 'MTEQKSKIIYTKTDEAPALATCSLLPILQTFTSAAGIEVETSDISLAARILAAFPDNLRDDQKVPDA' A
#
# COMPACT_ATOMS: atom_id res chain seq x y z
N MET A 1 20.06 9.38 16.92
CA MET A 1 19.91 8.01 16.40
C MET A 1 18.47 7.90 15.94
N THR A 2 18.22 7.62 14.67
CA THR A 2 16.86 7.38 14.16
C THR A 2 16.36 6.05 14.70
N GLU A 3 15.32 6.07 15.53
CA GLU A 3 14.60 4.85 15.93
C GLU A 3 14.03 4.19 14.68
N GLN A 4 14.54 3.01 14.33
CA GLN A 4 13.91 2.18 13.29
C GLN A 4 12.62 1.60 13.87
N LYS A 5 11.47 2.06 13.35
CA LYS A 5 10.17 1.48 13.65
C LYS A 5 10.00 0.17 12.90
N SER A 6 9.48 -0.84 13.59
CA SER A 6 9.05 -2.10 12.96
C SER A 6 7.90 -1.81 11.99
N LYS A 7 7.90 -2.48 10.83
CA LYS A 7 7.01 -2.15 9.72
C LYS A 7 6.25 -3.37 9.21
N ILE A 8 4.96 -3.20 8.98
CA ILE A 8 4.08 -4.15 8.29
C ILE A 8 3.78 -3.60 6.91
N ILE A 9 3.92 -4.44 5.88
CA ILE A 9 3.44 -4.13 4.53
C ILE A 9 2.05 -4.74 4.36
N TYR A 10 1.05 -3.90 4.13
CA TYR A 10 -0.34 -4.29 3.90
C TYR A 10 -0.67 -4.17 2.40
N THR A 11 -0.95 -5.29 1.74
CA THR A 11 -1.17 -5.29 0.30
C THR A 11 -2.55 -4.72 -0.06
N LYS A 12 -2.59 -3.73 -0.95
CA LYS A 12 -3.82 -3.36 -1.65
C LYS A 12 -3.98 -4.31 -2.83
N THR A 13 -5.11 -4.99 -2.85
CA THR A 13 -5.45 -6.01 -3.84
C THR A 13 -6.71 -5.58 -4.58
N ASP A 14 -7.47 -6.53 -5.12
CA ASP A 14 -8.62 -6.28 -5.97
C ASP A 14 -9.94 -6.69 -5.30
N GLU A 15 -11.06 -6.37 -5.94
CA GLU A 15 -12.40 -6.91 -5.65
C GLU A 15 -12.84 -6.77 -4.18
N ALA A 16 -13.39 -7.85 -3.58
CA ALA A 16 -13.90 -7.83 -2.22
C ALA A 16 -12.81 -7.53 -1.16
N PRO A 17 -11.59 -8.10 -1.24
CA PRO A 17 -10.49 -7.72 -0.35
C PRO A 17 -10.11 -6.23 -0.38
N ALA A 18 -10.14 -5.59 -1.56
CA ALA A 18 -9.88 -4.15 -1.67
C ALA A 18 -10.92 -3.33 -0.90
N LEU A 19 -12.20 -3.68 -1.04
CA LEU A 19 -13.29 -3.03 -0.31
C LEU A 19 -13.16 -3.23 1.21
N ALA A 20 -12.81 -4.44 1.65
CA ALA A 20 -12.57 -4.73 3.05
C ALA A 20 -11.39 -3.93 3.62
N THR A 21 -10.33 -3.75 2.83
CA THR A 21 -9.14 -2.97 3.19
C THR A 21 -9.48 -1.51 3.50
N CYS A 22 -10.38 -0.89 2.73
CA CYS A 22 -10.84 0.49 2.99
C CYS A 22 -11.47 0.66 4.38
N SER A 23 -12.08 -0.39 4.93
CA SER A 23 -12.66 -0.40 6.28
C SER A 23 -11.65 -0.77 7.36
N LEU A 24 -10.87 -1.84 7.13
CA LEU A 24 -10.02 -2.44 8.16
C LEU A 24 -8.67 -1.72 8.34
N LEU A 25 -8.08 -1.19 7.27
CA LEU A 25 -6.73 -0.60 7.31
C LEU A 25 -6.62 0.59 8.29
N PRO A 26 -7.57 1.55 8.34
CA PRO A 26 -7.51 2.65 9.33
C PRO A 26 -7.58 2.15 10.77
N ILE A 27 -8.36 1.09 11.03
CA ILE A 27 -8.45 0.46 12.35
C ILE A 27 -7.11 -0.17 12.71
N LEU A 28 -6.54 -0.96 11.79
CA LEU A 28 -5.28 -1.65 12.01
C LEU A 28 -4.14 -0.65 12.31
N GLN A 29 -4.02 0.42 11.52
CA GLN A 29 -3.05 1.51 11.74
C GLN A 29 -3.19 2.15 13.12
N THR A 30 -4.42 2.40 13.57
CA THR A 30 -4.69 3.01 14.88
C THR A 30 -4.17 2.11 16.01
N PHE A 31 -4.49 0.82 15.98
CA PHE A 31 -4.09 -0.11 17.04
C PHE A 31 -2.59 -0.43 17.03
N THR A 32 -1.97 -0.56 15.86
CA THR A 32 -0.53 -0.86 15.77
C THR A 32 0.35 0.33 16.15
N SER A 33 -0.15 1.56 15.98
CA SER A 33 0.59 2.77 16.36
C SER A 33 0.95 2.82 17.85
N ALA A 34 0.09 2.28 18.73
CA ALA A 34 0.34 2.19 20.16
C ALA A 34 1.53 1.29 20.51
N ALA A 35 1.89 0.36 19.61
CA ALA A 35 3.04 -0.52 19.73
C ALA A 35 4.29 -0.01 18.97
N GLY A 36 4.23 1.21 18.40
CA GLY A 36 5.31 1.75 17.59
C GLY A 36 5.51 1.03 16.24
N ILE A 37 4.49 0.30 15.77
CA ILE A 37 4.52 -0.44 14.50
C ILE A 37 3.85 0.39 13.40
N GLU A 38 4.59 0.63 12.33
CA GLU A 38 4.09 1.32 11.15
C GLU A 38 3.47 0.35 10.15
N VAL A 39 2.37 0.76 9.51
CA VAL A 39 1.67 -0.03 8.49
C VAL A 39 1.65 0.77 7.21
N GLU A 40 2.45 0.34 6.25
CA GLU A 40 2.50 0.93 4.91
C GLU A 40 1.84 0.02 3.89
N THR A 41 1.36 0.60 2.80
CA THR A 41 0.68 -0.16 1.75
C THR A 41 1.55 -0.39 0.54
N SER A 42 1.55 -1.60 -0.01
CA SER A 42 2.05 -1.90 -1.37
C SER A 42 0.85 -2.23 -2.26
N ASP A 43 0.72 -1.56 -3.40
CA ASP A 43 -0.41 -1.76 -4.32
C ASP A 43 -0.05 -2.82 -5.37
N ILE A 44 -0.59 -4.03 -5.17
CA ILE A 44 -0.39 -5.18 -6.06
C ILE A 44 -1.66 -5.51 -6.87
N SER A 45 -2.61 -4.58 -6.92
CA SER A 45 -3.82 -4.71 -7.73
C SER A 45 -3.48 -4.98 -9.19
N LEU A 46 -4.41 -5.59 -9.92
CA LEU A 46 -4.23 -5.82 -11.36
C LEU A 46 -3.96 -4.49 -12.10
N ALA A 47 -4.68 -3.44 -11.73
CA ALA A 47 -4.49 -2.11 -12.33
C ALA A 47 -3.09 -1.55 -12.06
N ALA A 48 -2.62 -1.59 -10.81
CA ALA A 48 -1.29 -1.09 -10.45
C ALA A 48 -0.17 -1.84 -11.20
N ARG A 49 -0.27 -3.18 -11.30
CA ARG A 49 0.72 -3.98 -12.04
C ARG A 49 0.74 -3.67 -13.54
N ILE A 50 -0.42 -3.41 -14.14
CA ILE A 50 -0.46 -2.97 -15.56
C ILE A 50 0.22 -1.61 -15.70
N LEU A 51 -0.08 -0.64 -14.83
CA LEU A 51 0.53 0.69 -14.90
C LEU A 51 2.06 0.63 -14.69
N ALA A 52 2.53 -0.16 -13.72
CA ALA A 52 3.95 -0.34 -13.44
C ALA A 52 4.72 -0.99 -14.61
N ALA A 53 4.06 -1.85 -15.39
CA ALA A 53 4.68 -2.52 -16.54
C ALA A 53 4.84 -1.63 -17.79
N PHE A 54 4.10 -0.51 -17.90
CA PHE A 54 4.12 0.38 -19.07
C PHE A 54 4.39 1.85 -18.72
N PRO A 55 5.47 2.17 -17.96
CA PRO A 55 5.71 3.52 -17.46
C PRO A 55 6.00 4.54 -18.56
N ASP A 56 6.58 4.11 -19.69
CA ASP A 56 6.92 4.98 -20.83
C ASP A 56 5.69 5.50 -21.59
N ASN A 57 4.54 4.85 -21.41
CA ASN A 57 3.26 5.25 -22.00
C ASN A 57 2.45 6.18 -21.07
N LEU A 58 2.99 6.51 -19.90
CA LEU A 58 2.31 7.28 -18.86
C LEU A 58 2.95 8.66 -18.71
N ARG A 59 2.11 9.67 -18.42
CA ARG A 59 2.60 10.95 -17.92
C ARG A 59 3.22 10.75 -16.54
N ASP A 60 4.09 11.68 -16.12
CA ASP A 60 4.79 11.56 -14.83
C ASP A 60 3.83 11.52 -13.63
N ASP A 61 2.65 12.15 -13.71
CA ASP A 61 1.61 12.11 -12.68
C ASP A 61 0.84 10.79 -12.62
N GLN A 62 0.99 9.92 -13.62
CA GLN A 62 0.29 8.63 -13.72
C GLN A 62 1.17 7.43 -13.39
N LYS A 63 2.50 7.63 -13.33
CA LYS A 63 3.45 6.55 -13.03
C LYS A 63 3.27 6.08 -11.59
N VAL A 64 3.27 4.77 -11.42
CA VAL A 64 3.22 4.10 -10.12
C VAL A 64 4.49 3.25 -9.94
N PRO A 65 4.96 3.02 -8.70
CA PRO A 65 6.07 2.11 -8.44
C PRO A 65 5.69 0.65 -8.79
N ASP A 66 6.69 -0.13 -9.20
CA ASP A 66 6.57 -1.60 -9.29
C ASP A 66 6.74 -2.18 -7.88
N ALA A 67 5.64 -2.71 -7.33
CA ALA A 67 5.38 -2.80 -5.90
C ALA A 67 5.52 -4.20 -5.30
#